data_AF-A0A0Q8XS31-F1
#
_entry.id   AF-A0A0Q8XS31-F1
#
_cell.length_a   1.000
_cell.length_b   1.000
_cell.length_c   1.000
_cell.angle_alpha   90.00
_cell.angle_beta   90.00
_cell.angle_gamma   90.00
#
_symmetry.space_group_name_H-M   'P 1'
#
loop_
_entity.id
_entity.type
_entity.pdbx_description
1 polymer ?
#
loop_
_entity_poly.entity_id
_entity_poly.type
_entity_poly.pdbx_seq_one_letter_code
_entity_poly.pdbx_strand_id
1 'polypeptide(L)'
;MTIPDPFIALAVKGVQFKVLGQIFPVLRHEILGPLSNASLAAAMLRQPPEGADADAAQQRCQRLAGDLTGMLEDSVGVVRDLDQWMSDSGGTAMADDLFQECRLLMFSHLLLSRHSVRWPEYIAPAELPRFDSRYLMLAWLLCLLPMLPADAELVLDTSEPGVWRARFPDGAAAADAPAPVFEPREIELLAASAGWRLERQDQCWSLHLPDSRPSGELPA
;
A
#
# COMPACT_ATOMS: atom_id res chain seq x y z
N MET A 1 -10.71 -5.73 -28.06
CA MET A 1 -10.25 -4.58 -27.26
C MET A 1 -11.46 -3.69 -27.02
N THR A 2 -12.18 -3.92 -25.93
CA THR A 2 -13.36 -3.11 -25.56
C THR A 2 -12.82 -1.89 -24.81
N ILE A 3 -13.05 -0.69 -25.33
CA ILE A 3 -12.68 0.54 -24.61
C ILE A 3 -13.52 0.55 -23.32
N PRO A 4 -12.90 0.64 -22.13
CA PRO A 4 -13.65 0.68 -20.89
C PRO A 4 -14.59 1.88 -20.90
N ASP A 5 -15.81 1.69 -20.42
CA ASP A 5 -16.79 2.75 -20.29
C ASP A 5 -16.16 3.93 -19.51
N PRO A 6 -16.14 5.16 -20.05
CA PRO A 6 -15.53 6.30 -19.39
C PRO A 6 -16.10 6.54 -17.98
N PHE A 7 -17.35 6.17 -17.72
CA PHE A 7 -17.94 6.24 -16.39
C PHE A 7 -17.34 5.21 -15.42
N ILE A 8 -17.04 3.99 -15.90
CA ILE A 8 -16.36 2.96 -15.12
C ILE A 8 -14.92 3.40 -14.79
N ALA A 9 -14.20 3.93 -15.78
CA ALA A 9 -12.84 4.43 -15.57
C ALA A 9 -12.80 5.58 -14.53
N LEU A 10 -13.76 6.50 -14.59
CA LEU A 10 -13.88 7.59 -13.61
C LEU A 10 -14.23 7.05 -12.22
N ALA A 11 -15.13 6.08 -12.12
CA ALA A 11 -15.49 5.46 -10.85
C ALA A 11 -14.29 4.75 -10.21
N VAL A 12 -13.50 3.99 -10.99
CA VAL A 12 -12.25 3.35 -10.54
C VAL A 12 -11.29 4.39 -9.97
N LYS A 13 -11.09 5.51 -10.68
CA LYS A 13 -10.24 6.62 -10.20
C LYS A 13 -10.78 7.24 -8.91
N GLY A 14 -12.10 7.33 -8.76
CA GLY A 14 -12.74 7.76 -7.52
C GLY A 14 -12.41 6.87 -6.33
N VAL A 15 -12.47 5.55 -6.51
CA VAL A 15 -12.09 4.59 -5.45
C VAL A 15 -10.59 4.66 -5.16
N GLN A 16 -9.73 4.75 -6.20
CA GLN A 16 -8.28 4.91 -6.02
C GLN A 16 -7.95 6.18 -5.20
N PHE A 17 -8.60 7.31 -5.50
CA PHE A 17 -8.43 8.55 -4.74
C PHE A 17 -8.93 8.41 -3.29
N LYS A 18 -10.01 7.67 -3.08
CA LYS A 18 -10.51 7.35 -1.74
C LYS A 18 -9.50 6.52 -0.94
N VAL A 19 -8.82 5.55 -1.55
CA VAL A 19 -7.70 4.80 -0.94
C VAL A 19 -6.56 5.74 -0.58
N LEU A 20 -6.15 6.62 -1.50
CA LEU A 20 -5.12 7.62 -1.23
C LEU A 20 -5.46 8.47 0.00
N GLY A 21 -6.72 8.92 0.11
CA GLY A 21 -7.17 9.67 1.28
C GLY A 21 -6.96 8.94 2.60
N GLN A 22 -7.04 7.60 2.62
CA GLN A 22 -6.82 6.78 3.82
C GLN A 22 -5.33 6.58 4.14
N ILE A 23 -4.47 6.42 3.15
CA ILE A 23 -3.04 6.15 3.36
C ILE A 23 -2.17 7.42 3.35
N PHE A 24 -2.70 8.55 2.87
CA PHE A 24 -1.96 9.80 2.76
C PHE A 24 -1.30 10.28 4.06
N PRO A 25 -1.90 10.11 5.26
CA PRO A 25 -1.20 10.45 6.51
C PRO A 25 0.12 9.69 6.68
N VAL A 26 0.18 8.42 6.27
CA VAL A 26 1.39 7.60 6.32
C VAL A 26 2.39 8.07 5.28
N LEU A 27 1.96 8.21 4.01
CA LEU A 27 2.81 8.71 2.93
C LEU A 27 3.40 10.10 3.24
N ARG A 28 2.59 10.99 3.83
CA ARG A 28 3.03 12.31 4.26
C ARG A 28 4.12 12.22 5.32
N HIS A 29 4.00 11.30 6.27
CA HIS A 29 5.02 11.10 7.30
C HIS A 29 6.35 10.63 6.68
N GLU A 30 6.28 9.69 5.74
CA GLU A 30 7.45 9.20 4.98
C GLU A 30 8.13 10.31 4.18
N ILE A 31 7.37 11.23 3.57
CA ILE A 31 7.93 12.40 2.85
C ILE A 31 8.56 13.42 3.81
N LEU A 32 7.89 13.71 4.92
CA LEU A 32 8.33 14.79 5.82
C LEU A 32 9.59 14.43 6.60
N GLY A 33 9.84 13.15 6.89
CA GLY A 33 11.02 12.71 7.65
C GLY A 33 12.35 13.12 6.99
N PRO A 34 12.64 12.65 5.76
CA PRO A 34 13.86 13.00 5.03
C PRO A 34 14.04 14.51 4.83
N LEU A 35 12.97 15.24 4.46
CA LEU A 35 13.01 16.69 4.26
C LEU A 35 13.33 17.45 5.56
N SER A 36 12.77 17.01 6.69
CA SER A 36 13.04 17.62 8.00
C SER A 36 14.48 17.37 8.42
N ASN A 37 15.00 16.16 8.20
CA ASN A 37 16.38 15.80 8.51
C ASN A 37 17.39 16.58 7.64
N ALA A 38 17.12 16.71 6.34
CA ALA A 38 17.92 17.53 5.44
C ALA A 38 17.93 19.01 5.87
N SER A 39 16.77 19.54 6.26
CA SER A 39 16.65 20.92 6.77
C SER A 39 17.47 21.13 8.05
N LEU A 40 17.47 20.16 8.96
CA LEU A 40 18.27 20.20 10.18
C LEU A 40 19.78 20.12 9.87
N ALA A 41 20.20 19.21 9.00
CA ALA A 41 21.60 19.07 8.59
C ALA A 41 22.12 20.36 7.92
N ALA A 42 21.30 20.99 7.07
CA ALA A 42 21.62 22.28 6.46
C ALA A 42 21.73 23.41 7.51
N ALA A 43 20.89 23.42 8.53
CA ALA A 43 21.00 24.37 9.64
C ALA A 43 22.29 24.15 10.46
N MET A 44 22.66 22.89 10.73
CA MET A 44 23.89 22.53 11.43
C MET A 44 25.15 22.92 10.64
N LEU A 45 25.12 22.87 9.31
CA LEU A 45 26.22 23.36 8.46
C LEU A 45 26.41 24.88 8.55
N ARG A 46 25.34 25.64 8.81
CA ARG A 46 25.41 27.10 9.00
C ARG A 46 25.95 27.50 10.37
N GLN A 47 26.01 26.57 11.32
CA GLN A 47 26.48 26.82 12.68
C GLN A 47 27.85 26.15 12.91
N PRO A 48 28.95 26.92 12.91
CA PRO A 48 30.25 26.36 13.24
C PRO A 48 30.24 25.81 14.67
N PRO A 49 30.81 24.61 14.91
CA PRO A 49 30.91 24.06 16.26
C PRO A 49 31.69 25.00 17.18
N GLU A 50 31.10 25.37 18.32
CA GLU A 50 31.78 26.17 19.33
C GLU A 50 32.98 25.39 19.91
N GLY A 51 34.17 26.00 19.88
CA GLY A 51 35.38 25.44 20.49
C GLY A 51 36.07 24.33 19.70
N ALA A 52 35.66 24.02 18.46
CA ALA A 52 36.35 23.06 17.61
C ALA A 52 37.53 23.69 16.87
N ASP A 53 38.63 22.93 16.75
CA ASP A 53 39.74 23.28 15.87
C ASP A 53 39.29 23.28 14.39
N ALA A 54 39.98 24.06 13.55
CA ALA A 54 39.63 24.30 12.15
C ALA A 54 39.55 23.00 11.34
N ASP A 55 40.48 22.07 11.56
CA ASP A 55 40.50 20.77 10.87
C ASP A 55 39.31 19.88 11.29
N ALA A 56 38.96 19.88 12.59
CA ALA A 56 37.81 19.13 13.10
C ALA A 56 36.48 19.71 12.60
N ALA A 57 36.39 21.05 12.50
CA ALA A 57 35.24 21.73 11.90
C ALA A 57 35.10 21.39 10.41
N GLN A 58 36.21 21.38 9.66
CA GLN A 58 36.21 21.06 8.23
C GLN A 58 35.82 19.60 7.96
N GLN A 59 36.37 18.64 8.71
CA GLN A 59 35.99 17.22 8.60
C GLN A 59 34.52 16.98 8.96
N ARG A 60 33.99 17.70 9.96
CA ARG A 60 32.56 17.65 10.32
C ARG A 60 31.70 18.20 9.19
N CYS A 61 32.05 19.35 8.62
CA CYS A 61 31.33 19.95 7.49
C CYS A 61 31.31 19.02 6.27
N GLN A 62 32.43 18.36 5.95
CA GLN A 62 32.48 17.40 4.84
C GLN A 62 31.54 16.20 5.05
N ARG A 63 31.51 15.63 6.26
CA ARG A 63 30.59 14.53 6.59
C ARG A 63 29.13 14.97 6.51
N LEU A 64 28.77 16.08 7.16
CA LEU A 64 27.42 16.63 7.12
C LEU A 64 26.96 17.01 5.71
N ALA A 65 27.86 17.49 4.85
CA ALA A 65 27.54 17.76 3.45
C ALA A 65 27.26 16.47 2.65
N GLY A 66 28.01 15.40 2.93
CA GLY A 66 27.74 14.07 2.38
C GLY A 66 26.40 13.52 2.85
N ASP A 67 26.14 13.56 4.16
CA ASP A 67 24.88 13.12 4.76
C ASP A 67 23.68 13.90 4.21
N LEU A 68 23.82 15.24 4.07
CA LEU A 68 22.80 16.09 3.47
C LEU A 68 22.51 15.71 2.02
N THR A 69 23.55 15.37 1.24
CA THR A 69 23.38 14.93 -0.15
C THR A 69 22.58 13.63 -0.21
N GLY A 70 22.92 12.64 0.62
CA GLY A 70 22.17 11.40 0.73
C GLY A 70 20.71 11.62 1.13
N MET A 71 20.45 12.43 2.16
CA MET A 71 19.08 12.74 2.59
C MET A 71 18.24 13.45 1.50
N LEU A 72 18.88 14.29 0.67
CA LEU A 72 18.21 14.94 -0.47
C LEU A 72 17.91 13.95 -1.60
N GLU A 73 18.84 13.04 -1.90
CA GLU A 73 18.60 11.95 -2.87
C GLU A 73 17.46 11.05 -2.41
N ASP A 74 17.45 10.66 -1.13
CA ASP A 74 16.36 9.90 -0.51
C ASP A 74 15.03 10.66 -0.62
N SER A 75 15.04 11.97 -0.34
CA SER A 75 13.84 12.82 -0.48
C SER A 75 13.30 12.85 -1.91
N VAL A 76 14.19 12.90 -2.92
CA VAL A 76 13.79 12.82 -4.33
C VAL A 76 13.22 11.44 -4.66
N GLY A 77 13.79 10.38 -4.09
CA GLY A 77 13.26 9.01 -4.19
C GLY A 77 11.83 8.93 -3.70
N VAL A 78 11.57 9.41 -2.47
CA VAL A 78 10.21 9.38 -1.89
C VAL A 78 9.21 10.20 -2.71
N VAL A 79 9.60 11.34 -3.27
CA VAL A 79 8.71 12.13 -4.15
C VAL A 79 8.38 11.37 -5.45
N ARG A 80 9.34 10.64 -6.03
CA ARG A 80 9.08 9.78 -7.20
C ARG A 80 8.18 8.60 -6.84
N ASP A 81 8.32 8.04 -5.65
CA ASP A 81 7.43 6.98 -5.17
C ASP A 81 6.00 7.50 -4.96
N LEU A 82 5.83 8.75 -4.53
CA LEU A 82 4.52 9.41 -4.49
C LEU A 82 3.92 9.57 -5.90
N ASP A 83 4.71 9.92 -6.91
CA ASP A 83 4.23 10.01 -8.30
C ASP A 83 3.72 8.65 -8.81
N GLN A 84 4.42 7.57 -8.44
CA GLN A 84 3.97 6.22 -8.76
C GLN A 84 2.59 5.92 -8.19
N TRP A 85 2.19 6.51 -7.05
CA TRP A 85 0.81 6.39 -6.54
C TRP A 85 -0.22 7.01 -7.47
N MET A 86 0.10 8.13 -8.13
CA MET A 86 -0.84 8.86 -8.96
C MET A 86 -0.93 8.31 -10.40
N SER A 87 0.18 7.80 -10.91
CA SER A 87 0.34 7.40 -12.31
C SER A 87 0.78 5.95 -12.42
N ASP A 88 0.11 5.19 -13.29
CA ASP A 88 0.55 3.84 -13.63
C ASP A 88 1.76 3.91 -14.56
N SER A 89 2.91 3.46 -14.07
CA SER A 89 4.15 3.34 -14.84
C SER A 89 4.29 2.00 -15.56
N GLY A 90 3.30 1.11 -15.45
CA GLY A 90 3.34 -0.25 -15.99
C GLY A 90 4.26 -1.19 -15.22
N GLY A 91 4.62 -0.84 -13.98
CA GLY A 91 5.48 -1.65 -13.13
C GLY A 91 4.78 -2.90 -12.60
N THR A 92 5.54 -3.99 -12.52
CA THR A 92 5.13 -5.22 -11.83
C THR A 92 5.79 -5.32 -10.45
N ALA A 93 5.18 -6.10 -9.56
CA ALA A 93 5.75 -6.46 -8.27
C ALA A 93 5.50 -7.94 -7.99
N MET A 94 6.39 -8.56 -7.23
CA MET A 94 6.11 -9.86 -6.64
C MET A 94 5.05 -9.70 -5.54
N ALA A 95 4.22 -10.73 -5.37
CA ALA A 95 3.14 -10.72 -4.39
C ALA A 95 3.63 -10.49 -2.95
N ASP A 96 4.80 -11.02 -2.59
CA ASP A 96 5.42 -10.80 -1.27
C ASP A 96 5.78 -9.33 -1.05
N ASP A 97 6.45 -8.69 -2.00
CA ASP A 97 6.78 -7.26 -1.94
C ASP A 97 5.52 -6.41 -1.80
N LEU A 98 4.46 -6.73 -2.56
CA LEU A 98 3.19 -6.02 -2.51
C LEU A 98 2.52 -6.14 -1.13
N PHE A 99 2.54 -7.33 -0.53
CA PHE A 99 1.98 -7.56 0.81
C PHE A 99 2.77 -6.81 1.88
N GLN A 100 4.10 -6.77 1.78
CA GLN A 100 4.93 -6.00 2.72
C GLN A 100 4.65 -4.50 2.60
N GLU A 101 4.55 -3.97 1.38
CA GLU A 101 4.18 -2.57 1.13
C GLU A 101 2.82 -2.24 1.77
N CYS A 102 1.79 -3.05 1.48
CA CYS A 102 0.45 -2.82 2.03
C CYS A 102 0.42 -2.96 3.55
N ARG A 103 1.20 -3.87 4.13
CA ARG A 103 1.33 -4.05 5.58
C ARG A 103 1.88 -2.80 6.27
N LEU A 104 2.92 -2.19 5.71
CA LEU A 104 3.51 -0.96 6.23
C LEU A 104 2.49 0.20 6.21
N LEU A 105 1.78 0.35 5.09
CA LEU A 105 0.78 1.42 4.92
C LEU A 105 -0.41 1.26 5.86
N MET A 106 -0.80 0.03 6.17
CA MET A 106 -1.90 -0.26 7.10
C MET A 106 -1.51 -0.10 8.56
N PHE A 107 -0.22 0.09 8.90
CA PHE A 107 0.24 0.15 10.29
C PHE A 107 -0.51 1.17 11.15
N SER A 108 -0.67 2.40 10.65
CA SER A 108 -1.36 3.45 11.39
C SER A 108 -2.86 3.16 11.58
N HIS A 109 -3.50 2.53 10.59
CA HIS A 109 -4.91 2.12 10.69
C HIS A 109 -5.10 1.02 11.73
N LEU A 110 -4.23 0.01 11.73
CA LEU A 110 -4.30 -1.11 12.68
C LEU A 110 -4.00 -0.66 14.11
N LEU A 111 -3.04 0.26 14.28
CA LEU A 111 -2.69 0.82 15.60
C LEU A 111 -3.88 1.56 16.26
N LEU A 112 -4.71 2.23 15.46
CA LEU A 112 -5.82 3.06 15.97
C LEU A 112 -7.17 2.33 16.04
N SER A 113 -7.38 1.28 15.22
CA SER A 113 -8.69 0.67 15.03
C SER A 113 -9.04 -0.48 15.98
N ARG A 114 -8.13 -0.90 16.87
CA ARG A 114 -8.28 -2.10 17.72
C ARG A 114 -8.55 -3.40 16.94
N HIS A 115 -8.30 -3.41 15.64
CA HIS A 115 -8.36 -4.60 14.80
C HIS A 115 -6.94 -5.06 14.48
N SER A 116 -6.77 -6.37 14.29
CA SER A 116 -5.50 -6.94 13.84
C SER A 116 -5.69 -7.73 12.54
N VAL A 117 -4.58 -7.89 11.81
CA VAL A 117 -4.51 -8.72 10.62
C VAL A 117 -3.44 -9.77 10.86
N ARG A 118 -3.82 -11.05 10.75
CA ARG A 118 -2.87 -12.15 10.63
C ARG A 118 -2.40 -12.20 9.18
N TRP A 119 -1.23 -11.63 8.94
CA TRP A 119 -0.57 -11.68 7.64
C TRP A 119 -0.11 -13.12 7.35
N PRO A 120 -0.13 -13.55 6.07
CA PRO A 120 0.25 -14.91 5.72
C PRO A 120 1.75 -15.14 5.97
N GLU A 121 2.11 -16.32 6.48
CA GLU A 121 3.52 -16.72 6.64
C GLU A 121 4.16 -17.12 5.31
N TYR A 122 3.33 -17.63 4.39
CA TYR A 122 3.72 -18.03 3.05
C TYR A 122 2.75 -17.41 2.03
N ILE A 123 3.32 -16.83 0.98
CA ILE A 123 2.58 -16.22 -0.13
C ILE A 123 2.95 -17.02 -1.38
N ALA A 124 1.94 -17.60 -2.05
CA ALA A 124 2.16 -18.25 -3.33
C ALA A 124 2.75 -17.25 -4.34
N PRO A 125 3.87 -17.57 -5.02
CA PRO A 125 4.52 -16.64 -5.94
C PRO A 125 3.59 -16.21 -7.07
N ALA A 126 3.47 -14.90 -7.27
CA ALA A 126 2.76 -14.29 -8.38
C ALA A 126 3.39 -12.93 -8.72
N GLU A 127 3.54 -12.66 -10.01
CA GLU A 127 3.91 -11.34 -10.52
C GLU A 127 2.65 -10.58 -10.91
N LEU A 128 2.49 -9.37 -10.37
CA LEU A 128 1.25 -8.61 -10.48
C LEU A 128 1.50 -7.18 -10.92
N PRO A 129 0.58 -6.55 -11.68
CA PRO A 129 0.62 -5.11 -11.93
C PRO A 129 0.58 -4.37 -10.59
N ARG A 130 1.67 -3.68 -10.23
CA ARG A 130 1.84 -3.09 -8.89
C ARG A 130 0.78 -2.02 -8.64
N PHE A 131 0.52 -1.19 -9.65
CA PHE A 131 -0.37 -0.04 -9.53
C PHE A 131 -1.78 -0.46 -9.10
N ASP A 132 -2.44 -1.32 -9.87
CA ASP A 132 -3.82 -1.73 -9.57
C ASP A 132 -3.90 -2.64 -8.34
N SER A 133 -2.93 -3.56 -8.19
CA SER A 133 -2.99 -4.58 -7.14
C SER A 133 -2.86 -3.99 -5.74
N ARG A 134 -2.01 -2.97 -5.53
CA ARG A 134 -1.92 -2.32 -4.21
C ARG A 134 -3.19 -1.54 -3.87
N TYR A 135 -3.82 -0.89 -4.85
CA TYR A 135 -5.08 -0.18 -4.64
C TYR A 135 -6.19 -1.15 -4.25
N LEU A 136 -6.30 -2.27 -4.97
CA LEU A 136 -7.25 -3.33 -4.68
C LEU A 136 -7.01 -3.91 -3.28
N MET A 137 -5.77 -4.27 -2.94
CA MET A 137 -5.42 -4.85 -1.64
C MET A 137 -5.74 -3.90 -0.49
N LEU A 138 -5.36 -2.64 -0.58
CA LEU A 138 -5.64 -1.64 0.46
C LEU A 138 -7.14 -1.38 0.60
N ALA A 139 -7.86 -1.19 -0.51
CA ALA A 139 -9.31 -1.01 -0.47
C ALA A 139 -10.00 -2.23 0.15
N TRP A 140 -9.56 -3.43 -0.21
CA TRP A 140 -10.09 -4.68 0.34
C TRP A 140 -9.88 -4.75 1.84
N LEU A 141 -8.66 -4.52 2.36
CA LEU A 141 -8.42 -4.49 3.80
C LEU A 141 -9.24 -3.42 4.52
N LEU A 142 -9.30 -2.20 3.97
CA LEU A 142 -10.05 -1.08 4.55
C LEU A 142 -11.57 -1.28 4.48
N CYS A 143 -12.05 -2.14 3.58
CA CYS A 143 -13.44 -2.63 3.54
C CYS A 143 -13.70 -3.67 4.63
N LEU A 144 -12.77 -4.62 4.81
CA LEU A 144 -12.94 -5.76 5.70
C LEU A 144 -12.78 -5.41 7.18
N LEU A 145 -11.80 -4.57 7.54
CA LEU A 145 -11.47 -4.29 8.94
C LEU A 145 -12.63 -3.72 9.76
N PRO A 146 -13.44 -2.75 9.26
CA PRO A 146 -14.57 -2.24 10.02
C PRO A 146 -15.67 -3.28 10.27
N MET A 147 -15.73 -4.36 9.50
CA MET A 147 -16.72 -5.43 9.68
C MET A 147 -16.35 -6.40 10.80
N LEU A 148 -15.13 -6.31 11.34
CA LEU A 148 -14.69 -7.15 12.44
C LEU A 148 -15.30 -6.68 13.76
N PRO A 149 -15.59 -7.60 14.69
CA PRO A 149 -15.77 -7.26 16.09
C PRO A 149 -14.51 -6.58 16.66
N ALA A 150 -14.67 -5.74 17.67
CA ALA A 150 -13.54 -5.13 18.37
C ALA A 150 -12.58 -6.20 18.92
N ASP A 151 -11.27 -5.93 18.83
CA ASP A 151 -10.19 -6.83 19.25
C ASP A 151 -10.13 -8.17 18.47
N ALA A 152 -10.90 -8.32 17.39
CA ALA A 152 -10.86 -9.48 16.52
C ALA A 152 -9.76 -9.37 15.44
N GLU A 153 -9.35 -10.53 14.94
CA GLU A 153 -8.28 -10.67 13.96
C GLU A 153 -8.83 -11.13 12.60
N LEU A 154 -8.46 -10.43 11.53
CA LEU A 154 -8.69 -10.87 10.16
C LEU A 154 -7.55 -11.79 9.72
N VAL A 155 -7.86 -13.00 9.25
CA VAL A 155 -6.81 -13.94 8.81
C VAL A 155 -6.68 -13.90 7.28
N LEU A 156 -5.49 -13.58 6.80
CA LEU A 156 -5.16 -13.64 5.38
C LEU A 156 -4.50 -14.98 5.05
N ASP A 157 -5.01 -15.64 4.01
CA ASP A 157 -4.49 -16.89 3.48
C ASP A 157 -4.25 -16.76 1.98
N THR A 158 -2.98 -16.85 1.59
CA THR A 158 -2.51 -16.74 0.20
C THR A 158 -1.65 -17.93 -0.20
N SER A 159 -1.84 -19.07 0.49
CA SER A 159 -1.10 -20.30 0.22
C SER A 159 -1.52 -20.97 -1.09
N GLU A 160 -2.74 -20.72 -1.55
CA GLU A 160 -3.25 -21.23 -2.83
C GLU A 160 -2.83 -20.32 -3.99
N PRO A 161 -2.17 -20.86 -5.02
CA PRO A 161 -1.84 -20.10 -6.23
C PRO A 161 -3.10 -19.53 -6.88
N GLY A 162 -3.06 -18.24 -7.21
CA GLY A 162 -4.15 -17.57 -7.91
C GLY A 162 -5.32 -17.12 -7.03
N VAL A 163 -5.31 -17.39 -5.71
CA VAL A 163 -6.40 -16.97 -4.81
C VAL A 163 -5.86 -16.40 -3.51
N TRP A 164 -6.32 -15.19 -3.16
CA TRP A 164 -6.09 -14.58 -1.85
C TRP A 164 -7.38 -14.56 -1.06
N ARG A 165 -7.34 -15.04 0.18
CA ARG A 165 -8.52 -15.16 1.03
C ARG A 165 -8.35 -14.34 2.30
N ALA A 166 -9.43 -13.69 2.71
CA ALA A 166 -9.56 -13.08 4.02
C ALA A 166 -10.69 -13.78 4.77
N ARG A 167 -10.36 -14.39 5.90
CA ARG A 167 -11.28 -15.13 6.76
C ARG A 167 -11.62 -14.32 7.99
N PHE A 168 -12.92 -14.22 8.26
CA PHE A 168 -13.46 -13.63 9.48
C PHE A 168 -13.50 -14.68 10.61
N PRO A 169 -13.44 -14.26 11.88
CA PRO A 169 -13.66 -15.17 12.99
C PRO A 169 -15.10 -15.71 12.99
N ASP A 170 -15.31 -16.88 13.57
CA ASP A 170 -16.65 -17.45 13.72
C ASP A 170 -17.57 -16.52 14.52
N GLY A 171 -18.79 -16.29 14.02
CA GLY A 171 -19.76 -15.41 14.67
C GLY A 171 -19.50 -13.90 14.51
N ALA A 172 -18.60 -13.48 13.62
CA ALA A 172 -18.14 -12.10 13.45
C ALA A 172 -19.16 -11.08 12.89
N ALA A 173 -20.44 -11.41 12.77
CA ALA A 173 -21.43 -10.43 12.33
C ALA A 173 -21.66 -9.37 13.43
N ALA A 174 -20.86 -8.31 13.41
CA ALA A 174 -21.02 -7.17 14.31
C ALA A 174 -22.27 -6.39 13.90
N ALA A 175 -23.36 -6.54 14.68
CA ALA A 175 -24.63 -5.85 14.45
C ALA A 175 -24.53 -4.31 14.51
N ASP A 176 -23.49 -3.77 15.17
CA ASP A 176 -23.24 -2.34 15.37
C ASP A 176 -21.91 -1.85 14.77
N ALA A 177 -21.40 -2.53 13.74
CA ALA A 177 -20.18 -2.08 13.06
C ALA A 177 -20.34 -0.66 12.47
N PRO A 178 -19.31 0.20 12.58
CA PRO A 178 -19.30 1.47 11.85
C PRO A 178 -19.43 1.22 10.34
N ALA A 179 -20.08 2.14 9.63
CA ALA A 179 -20.15 2.05 8.17
C ALA A 179 -18.73 1.92 7.58
N PRO A 180 -18.47 0.91 6.74
CA PRO A 180 -17.14 0.67 6.22
C PRO A 180 -16.73 1.84 5.34
N VAL A 181 -15.43 2.17 5.36
CA VAL A 181 -14.89 3.24 4.52
C VAL A 181 -15.14 2.90 3.06
N PHE A 182 -15.01 1.63 2.68
CA PHE A 182 -15.26 1.15 1.32
C PHE A 182 -16.47 0.23 1.30
N GLU A 183 -17.32 0.39 0.27
CA GLU A 183 -18.41 -0.52 0.01
C GLU A 183 -17.91 -1.76 -0.75
N PRO A 184 -18.55 -2.93 -0.59
CA PRO A 184 -18.19 -4.14 -1.35
C PRO A 184 -18.16 -3.91 -2.87
N ARG A 185 -19.08 -3.09 -3.39
CA ARG A 185 -19.16 -2.74 -4.82
C ARG A 185 -17.95 -1.95 -5.32
N GLU A 186 -17.35 -1.12 -4.47
CA GLU A 186 -16.13 -0.39 -4.82
C GLU A 186 -14.95 -1.36 -4.99
N ILE A 187 -14.92 -2.44 -4.20
CA ILE A 187 -13.90 -3.51 -4.32
C ILE A 187 -14.13 -4.33 -5.58
N GLU A 188 -15.39 -4.70 -5.87
CA GLU A 188 -15.76 -5.38 -7.12
C GLU A 188 -15.36 -4.56 -8.36
N LEU A 189 -15.54 -3.23 -8.31
CA LEU A 189 -15.15 -2.32 -9.37
C LEU A 189 -13.63 -2.30 -9.59
N LEU A 190 -12.85 -2.15 -8.52
CA LEU A 190 -11.38 -2.21 -8.61
C LEU A 190 -10.91 -3.56 -9.13
N ALA A 191 -11.45 -4.65 -8.59
CA ALA A 191 -11.10 -6.00 -9.00
C ALA A 191 -11.35 -6.20 -10.50
N ALA A 192 -12.56 -5.87 -10.95
CA ALA A 192 -12.93 -6.01 -12.37
C ALA A 192 -12.04 -5.16 -13.29
N SER A 193 -11.69 -3.93 -12.88
CA SER A 193 -10.79 -3.08 -13.69
C SER A 193 -9.38 -3.64 -13.82
N ALA A 194 -8.91 -4.37 -12.82
CA ALA A 194 -7.60 -5.01 -12.79
C ALA A 194 -7.62 -6.44 -13.39
N GLY A 195 -8.79 -6.93 -13.83
CA GLY A 195 -8.97 -8.31 -14.31
C GLY A 195 -9.09 -9.37 -13.21
N TRP A 196 -9.20 -8.95 -11.95
CA TRP A 196 -9.42 -9.82 -10.80
C TRP A 196 -10.91 -10.13 -10.63
N ARG A 197 -11.21 -11.18 -9.88
CA ARG A 197 -12.60 -11.51 -9.48
C ARG A 197 -12.72 -11.55 -7.96
N LEU A 198 -13.66 -10.78 -7.43
CA LEU A 198 -14.04 -10.87 -6.02
C LEU A 198 -15.17 -11.88 -5.84
N GLU A 199 -15.00 -12.78 -4.87
CA GLU A 199 -16.03 -13.70 -4.39
C GLU A 199 -16.28 -13.42 -2.89
N ARG A 200 -17.55 -13.31 -2.50
CA ARG A 200 -17.95 -12.95 -1.14
C ARG A 200 -18.79 -14.07 -0.53
N GLN A 201 -18.36 -14.55 0.62
CA GLN A 201 -19.08 -15.50 1.47
C GLN A 201 -19.11 -14.93 2.90
N ASP A 202 -20.04 -15.38 3.73
CA ASP A 202 -20.31 -14.79 5.05
C ASP A 202 -19.07 -14.74 5.96
N GLN A 203 -18.17 -15.72 5.84
CA GLN A 203 -16.96 -15.81 6.66
C GLN A 203 -15.67 -15.72 5.85
N CYS A 204 -15.75 -15.59 4.53
CA CYS A 204 -14.58 -15.64 3.66
C CYS A 204 -14.79 -14.77 2.44
N TRP A 205 -13.94 -13.77 2.24
CA TRP A 205 -13.85 -13.03 0.98
C TRP A 205 -12.61 -13.51 0.23
N SER A 206 -12.76 -13.75 -1.06
CA SER A 206 -11.67 -14.26 -1.90
C SER A 206 -11.45 -13.34 -3.11
N LEU A 207 -10.21 -12.95 -3.33
CA LEU A 207 -9.74 -12.29 -4.54
C LEU A 207 -9.04 -13.33 -5.41
N HIS A 208 -9.61 -13.59 -6.58
CA HIS A 208 -9.02 -14.45 -7.59
C HIS A 208 -8.17 -13.57 -8.51
N LEU A 209 -6.90 -13.93 -8.66
CA LEU A 209 -5.96 -13.24 -9.53
C LEU A 209 -6.43 -13.32 -10.99
N PRO A 210 -6.03 -12.37 -11.85
CA PRO A 210 -6.32 -12.46 -13.27
C PRO A 210 -5.76 -13.76 -13.83
N ASP A 211 -6.59 -14.50 -14.58
CA ASP A 211 -6.14 -15.71 -15.26
C ASP A 211 -4.91 -15.37 -16.10
N SER A 212 -3.76 -15.90 -15.73
CA SER A 212 -2.60 -15.93 -16.61
C SER A 212 -2.90 -16.95 -17.70
N ARG A 213 -3.70 -16.55 -18.70
CA ARG A 213 -3.72 -17.28 -19.97
C ARG A 213 -2.30 -17.21 -20.53
N PRO A 214 -1.58 -18.33 -20.67
CA PRO A 214 -0.40 -18.31 -21.52
C PRO A 214 -0.89 -17.97 -22.92
N SER A 215 -0.36 -16.87 -23.47
CA SER A 215 -0.52 -16.50 -24.87
C SER A 215 0.12 -17.58 -25.74
N GLY A 216 -0.61 -18.67 -26.03
CA GLY A 216 -0.09 -19.73 -26.87
C GLY A 216 -0.75 -21.08 -26.67
N GLU A 217 -2.05 -21.20 -26.95
CA GLU A 217 -2.63 -22.46 -27.43
C GLU A 217 -3.86 -22.11 -28.28
N LEU A 218 -3.68 -22.15 -29.61
CA LEU A 218 -4.80 -22.17 -30.55
C LEU A 218 -5.49 -23.53 -30.41
N PRO A 219 -6.83 -23.59 -30.31
CA PRO A 219 -7.54 -24.86 -30.39
C PRO A 219 -7.39 -25.44 -31.81
N ALA A 220 -7.08 -26.73 -31.86
CA ALA A 220 -7.06 -27.55 -33.07
C ALA A 220 -8.44 -27.65 -33.73
#